data_AF-A0A946PCY1-F1
#
_entry.id   AF-A0A946PCY1-F1
#
_cell.length_a   1.000
_cell.length_b   1.000
_cell.length_c   1.000
_cell.angle_alpha   90.00
_cell.angle_beta   90.00
_cell.angle_gamma   90.00
#
_symmetry.space_group_name_H-M   'P 1'
#
loop_
_entity.id
_entity.type
_entity.pdbx_description
1 polymer ?
#
loop_
_entity_poly.entity_id
_entity_poly.type
_entity_poly.pdbx_seq_one_letter_code
_entity_poly.pdbx_strand_id
1 'polypeptide(L)'
;MRNTHQRTSLLAITFLLILPWPNTVRAEDQPDLLELPAKDWRMYGGHLKRNFANPTVNKLPDSWDISDGTNVAFSIQLGSRAYGGPVMSGGR
;
A
#
# COMPACT_ATOMS: atom_id res chain seq x y z
N MET A 1 -45.87 -23.11 -17.10
CA MET A 1 -44.73 -23.27 -16.17
C MET A 1 -43.36 -23.47 -16.84
N ARG A 2 -43.24 -24.07 -18.03
CA ARG A 2 -41.95 -24.39 -18.67
C ARG A 2 -41.11 -23.17 -19.13
N ASN A 3 -41.76 -22.07 -19.53
CA ASN A 3 -41.08 -20.86 -20.02
C ASN A 3 -40.49 -19.98 -18.91
N THR A 4 -40.98 -20.09 -17.67
CA THR A 4 -40.47 -19.32 -16.53
C THR A 4 -39.11 -19.85 -16.08
N HIS A 5 -38.96 -21.18 -16.04
CA HIS A 5 -37.69 -21.83 -15.71
C HIS A 5 -36.60 -21.59 -16.76
N GLN A 6 -36.93 -21.56 -18.06
CA GLN A 6 -35.94 -21.24 -19.10
C GLN A 6 -35.44 -19.79 -19.02
N ARG A 7 -36.33 -18.84 -18.70
CA ARG A 7 -35.96 -17.42 -18.56
C ARG A 7 -35.10 -17.16 -17.33
N THR A 8 -35.37 -17.82 -16.21
CA THR A 8 -34.52 -17.71 -15.00
C THR A 8 -33.14 -18.35 -15.21
N SER A 9 -33.07 -19.48 -15.93
CA SER A 9 -31.79 -20.13 -16.23
C SER A 9 -30.89 -19.33 -17.18
N LEU A 10 -31.47 -18.65 -18.19
CA LEU A 10 -30.73 -17.77 -19.10
C LEU A 10 -30.16 -16.52 -18.40
N LEU A 11 -30.91 -15.94 -17.46
CA LEU A 11 -30.44 -14.81 -16.65
C LEU A 11 -29.28 -15.20 -15.71
N ALA A 12 -29.32 -16.39 -15.10
CA ALA A 12 -28.27 -16.87 -14.21
C ALA A 12 -26.94 -17.17 -14.94
N ILE A 13 -27.00 -17.73 -16.16
CA ILE A 13 -25.80 -17.98 -16.99
C ILE A 13 -25.15 -16.68 -17.46
N THR A 14 -25.97 -15.68 -17.79
CA THR A 14 -25.47 -14.35 -18.18
C THR A 14 -24.76 -13.65 -17.01
N PHE A 15 -25.25 -13.83 -15.78
CA PHE A 15 -24.61 -13.28 -14.58
C PHE A 15 -23.25 -13.94 -14.27
N LEU A 16 -23.09 -15.23 -14.56
CA LEU A 16 -21.83 -15.97 -14.39
C LEU A 16 -20.74 -15.58 -15.41
N LEU A 17 -21.13 -15.10 -16.60
CA LEU A 17 -20.21 -14.60 -17.63
C LEU A 17 -19.79 -13.14 -17.43
N ILE A 18 -20.47 -12.39 -16.55
CA ILE A 18 -20.18 -10.98 -16.25
C ILE A 18 -19.38 -10.82 -14.94
N LEU A 19 -19.28 -11.87 -14.13
CA LEU A 19 -18.36 -11.86 -12.99
C LEU A 19 -16.93 -11.72 -13.54
N PRO A 20 -16.20 -10.65 -13.19
CA PRO A 20 -14.82 -10.54 -13.59
C PRO A 20 -14.09 -11.76 -13.04
N TRP A 21 -13.48 -12.56 -13.92
CA TRP A 21 -12.50 -13.54 -13.48
C TRP A 21 -11.55 -12.84 -12.51
N PRO A 22 -11.16 -13.45 -11.38
CA PRO A 22 -10.15 -12.87 -10.52
C PRO A 22 -8.89 -12.70 -11.38
N ASN A 23 -8.65 -11.48 -11.85
CA ASN A 23 -7.43 -11.13 -12.54
C ASN A 23 -6.32 -11.43 -11.55
N THR A 24 -5.55 -12.48 -11.83
CA THR A 24 -4.45 -12.87 -10.99
C THR A 24 -3.38 -11.82 -11.23
N VAL A 25 -3.28 -10.83 -10.33
CA VAL A 25 -2.21 -9.84 -10.40
C VAL A 25 -0.92 -10.56 -10.04
N ARG A 26 -0.05 -10.80 -11.02
CA ARG A 26 1.28 -11.37 -10.76
C ARG A 26 2.23 -10.21 -10.47
N ALA A 27 3.05 -10.36 -9.44
CA ALA A 27 4.03 -9.33 -9.09
C ALA A 27 5.04 -9.07 -10.22
N GLU A 28 5.31 -10.07 -11.07
CA GLU A 28 6.15 -9.94 -12.27
C GLU A 28 5.56 -9.00 -13.33
N ASP A 29 4.24 -8.81 -13.32
CA ASP A 29 3.55 -7.91 -14.26
C ASP A 29 3.61 -6.43 -13.82
N GLN A 30 4.13 -6.15 -12.61
CA GLN A 30 4.21 -4.80 -12.02
C GLN A 30 5.67 -4.45 -11.66
N PRO A 31 6.56 -4.26 -12.65
CA PRO A 31 7.97 -3.99 -12.41
C PRO A 31 8.21 -2.67 -11.66
N ASP A 32 7.27 -1.74 -11.73
CA ASP A 32 7.29 -0.46 -11.01
C ASP A 32 7.27 -0.66 -9.48
N LEU A 33 6.69 -1.75 -8.96
CA LEU A 33 6.73 -2.07 -7.53
C LEU A 33 8.11 -2.47 -7.02
N LEU A 34 9.02 -2.85 -7.93
CA LEU A 34 10.41 -3.14 -7.62
C LEU A 34 11.25 -1.86 -7.55
N GLU A 35 10.74 -0.74 -8.05
CA GLU A 35 11.46 0.54 -8.03
C GLU A 35 11.00 1.39 -6.86
N LEU A 36 11.90 2.23 -6.36
CA LEU A 36 11.58 3.11 -5.25
C LEU A 36 10.67 4.25 -5.75
N PRO A 37 9.48 4.45 -5.16
CA PRO A 37 8.60 5.53 -5.60
C PRO A 37 9.20 6.90 -5.24
N ALA A 38 9.00 7.88 -6.13
CA ALA A 38 9.50 9.25 -5.92
C ALA A 38 8.80 9.98 -4.76
N LYS A 39 7.58 9.55 -4.41
CA LYS A 39 6.75 10.07 -3.33
C LYS A 39 6.07 8.90 -2.63
N ASP A 40 5.72 9.08 -1.35
CA ASP A 40 5.17 8.07 -0.43
C ASP A 40 6.13 6.95 -0.04
N TRP A 41 5.97 6.47 1.21
CA TRP A 41 6.71 5.35 1.76
C TRP A 41 5.73 4.33 2.32
N ARG A 42 5.13 3.53 1.43
CA ARG A 42 3.94 2.70 1.71
C ARG A 42 4.20 1.42 2.49
N MET A 43 5.45 1.04 2.64
CA MET A 43 5.85 -0.16 3.36
C MET A 43 7.24 -0.01 3.95
N TYR A 44 7.60 -0.95 4.82
CA TYR A 44 8.93 -1.01 5.40
C TYR A 44 9.98 -1.27 4.30
N GLY A 45 10.90 -0.33 4.10
CA GLY A 45 11.86 -0.32 2.98
C GLY A 45 11.33 0.33 1.69
N GLY A 46 10.11 0.90 1.67
CA GLY A 46 9.60 1.74 0.58
C GLY A 46 9.14 1.03 -0.70
N HIS A 47 9.67 -0.16 -1.00
CA HIS A 47 9.44 -0.93 -2.22
C HIS A 47 9.74 -2.43 -2.01
N LEU A 48 9.36 -3.28 -2.97
CA LEU A 48 9.43 -4.74 -2.83
C LEU A 48 10.85 -5.33 -2.70
N LYS A 49 11.89 -4.58 -3.09
CA LYS A 49 13.29 -4.98 -2.85
C LYS A 49 13.71 -4.94 -1.38
N ARG A 50 12.88 -4.33 -0.50
CA ARG A 50 13.08 -4.25 0.96
C ARG A 50 14.44 -3.67 1.39
N ASN A 51 14.96 -2.72 0.61
CA ASN A 51 16.16 -1.97 0.97
C ASN A 51 15.78 -0.73 1.80
N PHE A 52 16.37 -0.58 2.99
CA PHE A 52 16.09 0.52 3.93
C PHE A 52 16.79 1.85 3.60
N ALA A 53 17.43 1.95 2.44
CA ALA A 53 17.99 3.20 1.96
C ALA A 53 16.93 4.06 1.25
N ASN A 54 16.86 5.35 1.62
CA ASN A 54 16.14 6.36 0.86
C ASN A 54 17.13 7.30 0.15
N PRO A 55 17.52 7.02 -1.10
CA PRO A 55 18.48 7.84 -1.85
C PRO A 55 17.87 9.14 -2.41
N THR A 56 16.54 9.33 -2.35
CA THR A 56 15.88 10.50 -2.95
C THR A 56 15.73 11.64 -1.94
N VAL A 57 15.71 11.33 -0.65
CA VAL A 57 15.69 12.31 0.43
C VAL A 57 17.01 13.08 0.47
N ASN A 58 16.89 14.40 0.57
CA ASN A 58 17.98 15.34 0.69
C ASN A 58 17.65 16.37 1.76
N LYS A 59 18.66 17.14 2.19
CA LYS A 59 18.52 18.22 3.17
C LYS A 59 17.92 17.78 4.51
N LEU A 60 18.25 16.56 4.94
CA LEU A 60 17.96 16.18 6.32
C LEU A 60 18.78 17.04 7.27
N PRO A 61 18.22 17.47 8.41
CA PRO A 61 19.00 18.02 9.51
C PRO A 61 20.12 17.06 9.91
N ASP A 62 21.20 17.60 10.46
CA ASP A 62 22.33 16.82 10.99
C ASP A 62 22.24 16.63 12.51
N SER A 63 21.30 17.32 13.16
CA SER A 63 21.11 17.38 14.60
C SER A 63 19.63 17.48 14.97
N TRP A 64 19.29 16.98 16.16
CA TRP A 64 17.93 16.96 16.71
C TRP A 64 17.98 17.15 18.21
N ASP A 65 16.95 17.81 18.75
CA ASP A 65 16.70 17.86 20.19
C ASP A 65 15.23 17.50 20.46
N ILE A 66 15.02 16.42 21.19
CA ILE A 66 13.69 15.88 21.49
C ILE A 66 13.05 16.65 22.67
N SER A 67 13.87 17.28 23.52
CA SER A 67 13.41 18.01 24.70
C SER A 67 12.70 19.31 24.35
N ASP A 68 13.20 20.03 23.34
CA ASP A 68 12.63 21.28 22.86
C ASP A 68 11.91 21.15 21.50
N GLY A 69 12.04 19.99 20.83
CA GLY A 69 11.40 19.71 19.55
C GLY A 69 12.18 20.18 18.33
N THR A 70 13.44 20.59 18.48
CA THR A 70 14.29 21.00 17.36
C THR A 70 14.41 19.87 16.33
N ASN A 71 14.03 20.20 15.08
CA ASN A 71 14.01 19.28 13.94
C ASN A 71 13.08 18.05 14.10
N VAL A 72 12.13 18.08 15.04
CA VAL A 72 11.11 17.04 15.22
C VAL A 72 9.84 17.41 14.46
N ALA A 73 9.51 16.66 13.41
CA ALA A 73 8.34 16.94 12.57
C ALA A 73 7.01 16.58 13.25
N PHE A 74 6.98 15.47 13.98
CA PHE A 74 5.82 15.02 14.74
C PHE A 74 6.25 14.06 15.86
N SER A 75 5.39 13.94 16.88
CA SER A 75 5.55 12.96 17.95
C SER A 75 4.17 12.42 18.33
N ILE A 76 4.11 11.13 18.66
CA ILE A 76 2.89 10.47 19.10
C ILE A 76 3.20 9.50 20.24
N GLN A 77 2.35 9.51 21.26
CA GLN A 77 2.45 8.54 22.36
C GLN A 77 2.05 7.16 21.84
N LEU A 78 2.98 6.20 21.93
CA LEU A 78 2.70 4.79 21.69
C LEU A 78 2.30 4.10 22.99
N GLY A 79 1.83 2.85 22.88
CA GLY A 79 1.55 1.99 24.04
C GLY A 79 2.83 1.53 24.75
N SER A 80 2.76 0.37 25.41
CA SER A 80 3.91 -0.11 26.21
C SER A 80 5.15 -0.48 25.39
N ARG A 81 5.01 -0.83 24.10
CA ARG A 81 6.07 -1.35 23.23
C ARG A 81 5.80 -1.01 21.76
N ALA A 82 6.87 -0.89 20.96
CA ALA A 82 6.83 -0.74 19.51
C ALA A 82 7.77 -1.77 18.85
N TYR A 83 7.25 -2.58 17.92
CA TYR A 83 8.00 -3.64 17.24
C TYR A 83 8.30 -3.34 15.76
N GLY A 84 8.19 -2.06 15.36
CA GLY A 84 8.41 -1.61 14.00
C GLY A 84 8.49 -0.09 13.92
N GLY A 85 8.75 0.42 12.71
CA GLY A 85 8.73 1.86 12.41
C GLY A 85 7.40 2.29 11.74
N PRO A 86 7.07 3.58 11.80
CA PRO A 86 5.91 4.11 11.09
C PRO A 86 6.09 4.02 9.57
N VAL A 87 4.97 3.97 8.86
CA VAL A 87 4.85 4.00 7.40
C VAL A 87 4.04 5.25 7.08
N MET A 88 4.58 6.12 6.22
CA MET A 88 3.92 7.39 5.85
C MET A 88 3.52 7.36 4.38
N SER A 89 2.23 7.52 4.09
CA SER A 89 1.71 7.51 2.72
C SER A 89 0.48 8.39 2.58
N GLY A 90 0.42 9.21 1.53
CA GLY A 90 -0.72 10.09 1.30
C GLY A 90 -0.89 11.14 2.42
N GLY A 91 0.21 11.51 3.08
CA GLY A 91 0.21 12.50 4.17
C GLY A 91 -0.34 11.99 5.50
N ARG A 92 -0.37 10.67 5.70
CA ARG A 92 -0.86 10.00 6.91
C ARG A 92 0.10 8.92 7.36
#